data_AF-A0A4R1HHW8-F1
#
_entry.id   AF-A0A4R1HHW8-F1
#
_cell.length_a   1.000
_cell.length_b   1.000
_cell.length_c   1.000
_cell.angle_alpha   90.00
_cell.angle_beta   90.00
_cell.angle_gamma   90.00
#
_symmetry.space_group_name_H-M   'P 1'
#
loop_
_entity.id
_entity.type
_entity.pdbx_description
1 polymer ?
#
loop_
_entity_poly.entity_id
_entity_poly.type
_entity_poly.pdbx_seq_one_letter_code
_entity_poly.pdbx_strand_id
1 'polypeptide(L)' 'MGAMSPTHWLIVIGVLVLLFGAKKLPDLARSVGQSTRVLRGEMRGLREDEETPGTPTAAPTAVEPPAVPAPAATRTDAT' A
#
# COMPACT_ATOMS: atom_id res chain seq x y z
N MET A 1 36.89 -3.92 6.64
CA MET A 1 36.81 -3.27 5.30
C MET A 1 36.23 -4.28 4.31
N GLY A 2 34.90 -4.32 4.11
CA GLY A 2 34.29 -5.33 3.21
C GLY A 2 32.77 -5.48 3.32
N ALA A 3 32.15 -4.98 4.39
CA ALA A 3 30.70 -5.06 4.60
C ALA A 3 29.85 -4.17 3.67
N MET A 4 30.48 -3.37 2.80
CA MET A 4 29.82 -2.44 1.87
C MET A 4 30.07 -2.82 0.40
N SER A 5 30.39 -4.08 0.10
CA SER A 5 30.42 -4.55 -1.29
C SER A 5 29.03 -5.04 -1.67
N PRO A 6 28.36 -4.43 -2.66
CA PRO A 6 27.05 -4.89 -3.16
C PRO A 6 27.04 -6.39 -3.54
N THR A 7 28.20 -6.92 -3.93
CA THR A 7 28.41 -8.33 -4.27
C THR A 7 28.11 -9.27 -3.09
N HIS A 8 28.47 -8.90 -1.85
CA HIS A 8 28.19 -9.73 -0.67
C HIS A 8 26.68 -9.84 -0.43
N TRP A 9 25.97 -8.72 -0.55
CA TRP A 9 24.51 -8.69 -0.44
C TRP A 9 23.83 -9.53 -1.52
N LEU A 10 24.36 -9.50 -2.75
CA LEU A 10 23.86 -10.32 -3.85
C LEU A 10 23.98 -11.83 -3.56
N ILE A 11 25.11 -12.25 -2.98
CA ILE A 11 25.33 -13.65 -2.56
C ILE A 11 24.35 -14.03 -1.43
N VAL A 12 24.18 -13.19 -0.42
CA VAL A 12 23.27 -13.47 0.70
C VAL A 12 21.83 -13.58 0.23
N ILE A 13 21.36 -12.66 -0.63
CA ILE A 13 20.04 -12.74 -1.26
C ILE A 13 19.93 -14.01 -2.09
N GLY A 14 20.97 -14.35 -2.86
CA GLY A 14 21.00 -15.58 -3.66
C GLY A 14 20.82 -16.84 -2.82
N VAL A 15 21.52 -16.95 -1.70
CA VAL A 15 21.37 -18.08 -0.75
C VAL A 15 19.96 -18.09 -0.13
N LEU A 16 19.44 -16.92 0.26
CA LEU A 16 18.11 -16.82 0.84
C LEU A 16 17.02 -17.23 -0.17
N VAL A 17 17.15 -16.81 -1.42
CA VAL A 17 16.28 -17.24 -2.54
C VAL A 17 16.41 -18.74 -2.79
N LEU A 18 17.59 -19.34 -2.64
CA LEU A 18 17.79 -20.77 -2.84
C LEU A 18 17.14 -21.60 -1.73
N LEU A 19 17.22 -21.15 -0.47
CA LEU A 19 16.63 -21.82 0.69
C LEU A 19 15.11 -21.67 0.74
N PHE A 20 14.60 -20.45 0.54
CA PHE A 20 13.17 -20.16 0.62
C PHE A 20 12.44 -20.35 -0.71
N GLY A 21 13.13 -20.25 -1.83
CA GLY A 21 12.58 -20.28 -3.18
C GLY A 21 12.22 -18.89 -3.74
N ALA A 22 12.44 -18.71 -5.04
CA ALA A 22 12.22 -17.43 -5.75
C ALA A 22 10.79 -16.89 -5.69
N LYS A 23 9.79 -17.77 -5.48
CA LYS A 23 8.38 -17.34 -5.32
C LYS A 23 8.01 -16.96 -3.89
N LYS A 24 8.68 -17.51 -2.87
CA LYS A 24 8.32 -17.31 -1.45
C LYS A 24 8.83 -15.98 -0.92
N LEU A 25 10.04 -15.56 -1.29
CA LEU A 25 10.59 -14.27 -0.89
C LEU A 25 9.70 -13.06 -1.25
N PRO A 26 9.29 -12.88 -2.52
CA PRO A 26 8.47 -11.74 -2.91
C PRO A 26 7.04 -11.81 -2.34
N ASP A 27 6.52 -13.01 -2.13
CA ASP A 27 5.19 -13.23 -1.56
C ASP A 27 5.15 -12.87 -0.06
N LEU A 28 6.17 -13.29 0.70
CA LEU A 28 6.38 -12.87 2.09
C LEU A 28 6.62 -11.36 2.19
N ALA A 29 7.42 -10.78 1.30
CA ALA A 29 7.64 -9.34 1.27
C ALA A 29 6.35 -8.56 0.97
N ARG A 30 5.48 -9.06 0.07
CA ARG A 30 4.19 -8.43 -0.25
C ARG A 30 3.21 -8.51 0.92
N SER A 31 3.05 -9.68 1.54
CA SER A 31 2.14 -9.85 2.68
C SER A 31 2.56 -9.01 3.89
N VAL A 32 3.85 -9.02 4.25
CA VAL A 32 4.41 -8.18 5.33
C VAL A 32 4.38 -6.69 4.96
N GLY A 33 4.63 -6.36 3.69
CA GLY A 33 4.57 -4.98 3.17
C GLY A 33 3.16 -4.37 3.27
N GLN A 34 2.12 -5.18 3.06
CA GLN A 34 0.74 -4.72 3.14
C GLN A 34 0.31 -4.41 4.58
N SER A 35 0.66 -5.27 5.55
CA SER A 35 0.43 -4.99 6.96
C SER A 35 1.22 -3.76 7.41
N THR A 36 2.52 -3.70 7.09
CA THR A 36 3.35 -2.54 7.48
C THR A 36 2.86 -1.23 6.86
N ARG A 37 2.25 -1.22 5.67
CA ARG A 37 1.66 0.01 5.09
C ARG A 37 0.50 0.56 5.93
N VAL A 38 -0.39 -0.31 6.42
CA VAL A 38 -1.52 0.09 7.26
C VAL A 38 -1.00 0.64 8.59
N LEU A 39 -0.12 -0.11 9.26
CA LEU A 39 0.49 0.34 10.51
C LEU A 39 1.34 1.61 10.32
N ARG A 40 2.09 1.74 9.23
CA ARG A 40 2.89 2.94 8.91
C ARG A 40 1.99 4.14 8.62
N GLY A 41 0.82 3.93 8.01
CA GLY A 41 -0.17 4.97 7.76
C GLY A 41 -0.74 5.54 9.07
N GLU A 42 -1.14 4.67 9.99
CA GLU A 42 -1.63 5.07 11.31
C GLU A 42 -0.52 5.69 12.17
N MET A 43 0.69 5.10 12.18
CA MET A 43 1.85 5.66 12.87
C MET A 43 2.34 6.99 12.29
N ARG A 44 2.13 7.23 10.99
CA ARG A 44 2.43 8.53 10.36
C ARG A 44 1.44 9.58 10.81
N GLY A 45 0.14 9.27 10.88
CA GLY A 45 -0.85 10.20 11.42
C GLY A 45 -0.51 10.68 12.83
N LEU A 46 -0.03 9.77 13.69
CA LEU A 46 0.41 10.10 15.05
C LEU A 46 1.72 10.91 15.11
N ARG A 47 2.59 10.79 14.11
CA ARG A 47 3.83 11.59 14.02
C ARG A 47 3.59 12.95 13.36
N GLU A 48 2.68 13.01 12.39
CA GLU A 48 2.26 14.24 11.72
C GLU A 48 1.41 15.13 12.66
N ASP A 49 0.70 14.56 13.64
CA ASP A 49 -0.01 15.35 14.67
C ASP A 49 0.92 16.07 15.67
N GLU A 50 2.17 15.64 15.81
CA GLU A 50 3.20 16.34 16.62
C GLU A 50 3.94 17.44 15.81
N GLU A 51 3.84 17.42 14.47
CA GLU A 51 4.37 18.44 13.55
C GLU A 51 3.24 18.98 12.65
N THR A 52 2.36 19.84 13.20
CA THR A 52 1.31 20.71 12.57
C THR A 52 1.05 20.63 11.04
N PRO A 53 -0.23 20.74 10.63
CA PRO A 53 -0.87 19.91 9.62
C PRO A 53 -0.87 20.54 8.22
N GLY A 54 -0.85 19.67 7.21
CA GLY A 54 -1.33 20.02 5.88
C GLY A 54 -0.65 19.22 4.79
N THR A 55 -1.30 18.14 4.33
CA THR A 55 -1.62 17.89 2.91
C THR A 55 -2.47 16.61 2.83
N PRO A 56 -3.59 16.57 2.08
CA PRO A 56 -4.44 15.39 1.98
C PRO A 56 -3.67 14.24 1.31
N THR A 57 -3.70 13.06 1.93
CA THR A 57 -3.24 11.83 1.30
C THR A 57 -4.16 11.49 0.13
N ALA A 58 -3.67 11.69 -1.09
CA ALA A 58 -4.32 11.21 -2.30
C ALA A 58 -4.29 9.68 -2.29
N ALA A 59 -5.44 9.07 -2.02
CA ALA A 59 -5.65 7.65 -2.26
C ALA A 59 -5.41 7.34 -3.75
N PRO A 60 -4.68 6.26 -4.10
CA PRO A 60 -4.59 5.85 -5.49
C PRO A 60 -5.98 5.36 -5.91
N THR A 61 -6.50 6.01 -6.95
CA THR A 61 -7.67 5.66 -7.76
C THR A 61 -8.06 4.18 -7.65
N ALA A 62 -9.11 3.91 -6.89
CA ALA A 62 -9.91 2.72 -7.13
C ALA A 62 -10.62 2.94 -8.46
N VAL A 63 -10.32 2.06 -9.41
CA VAL A 63 -10.87 2.03 -10.77
C VAL A 63 -12.39 2.17 -10.72
N GLU A 64 -12.89 3.20 -11.40
CA GLU A 64 -14.28 3.45 -11.74
C GLU A 64 -14.87 2.29 -12.58
N PRO A 65 -16.00 1.70 -12.18
CA PRO A 65 -16.95 1.10 -13.13
C PRO A 65 -18.01 2.17 -13.49
N PRO A 66 -18.25 2.48 -14.77
CA PRO A 66 -19.25 3.45 -15.15
C PRO A 66 -20.63 2.82 -14.97
N ALA A 67 -21.45 3.38 -14.07
CA ALA A 67 -22.85 3.02 -13.94
C ALA A 67 -23.71 4.29 -13.77
N VAL A 68 -23.96 4.91 -14.92
CA VAL A 68 -25.16 5.65 -15.38
C VAL A 68 -25.86 6.63 -14.41
N PRO A 69 -26.00 7.93 -14.79
CA PRO A 69 -26.78 8.90 -14.02
C PRO A 69 -28.31 8.60 -14.06
N ALA A 70 -28.97 8.97 -12.96
CA ALA A 70 -30.39 8.77 -12.62
C ALA A 70 -31.41 9.24 -13.68
N PRO A 71 -32.68 8.83 -13.52
CA PRO A 71 -33.66 9.89 -13.27
C PRO A 71 -34.62 9.60 -12.12
N ALA A 72 -34.94 10.69 -11.42
CA ALA A 72 -35.88 10.80 -10.32
C ALA A 72 -37.26 10.20 -10.63
N ALA A 73 -37.73 9.34 -9.74
CA ALA A 73 -39.13 8.92 -9.69
C ALA A 73 -39.69 9.22 -8.29
N THR A 74 -40.00 10.48 -8.01
CA THR A 74 -40.98 10.86 -6.98
C THR A 74 -41.41 12.31 -7.17
N ARG A 75 -42.61 12.54 -7.74
CA ARG A 75 -43.64 13.46 -7.23
C ARG A 75 -44.87 13.35 -8.13
N THR A 76 -45.63 12.27 -7.94
CA THR A 76 -47.04 12.25 -8.28
C THR A 76 -47.75 12.88 -7.09
N ASP A 77 -47.99 14.18 -7.16
CA ASP A 77 -48.90 14.87 -6.25
C ASP A 77 -50.04 15.40 -7.12
N ALA A 78 -51.12 14.62 -7.13
CA ALA A 78 -52.41 14.96 -7.72
C ALA A 78 -53.46 14.45 -6.74
N THR A 79 -53.96 15.33 -5.88
CA THR A 79 -55.34 15.38 -5.34
C THR A 79 -55.53 16.71 -4.64
#